data_AF-A0A087TB37-F1
#
_entry.id   AF-A0A087TB37-F1
#
_cell.length_a   1.000
_cell.length_b   1.000
_cell.length_c   1.000
_cell.angle_alpha   90.00
_cell.angle_beta   90.00
_cell.angle_gamma   90.00
#
_symmetry.space_group_name_H-M   'P 1'
#
loop_
_entity.id
_entity.type
_entity.pdbx_description
1 polymer ?
#
loop_
_entity_poly.entity_id
_entity_poly.type
_entity_poly.pdbx_seq_one_letter_code
_entity_poly.pdbx_strand_id
1 'polypeptide(L)'
;MTYAALCTLIILGDDLSRVDKKNIVTSLRKLQLPDGSFRPMNIECESDMRFVYCAACICYILQDWSGMDVEKTIAYIKLSRNYDGGIGQGPGLESHGGSTFCAIATLWMLGRLENTFSEEELKHLKRWLVFRQEHGFHGRPNKPDDSCYSFWVGATLKLLNCYHFVNYPEVLKFVLSTQDDVTGGIAKWVDYVPDMLHTYLGISGLFLYNEGSIPRVHPALNISQRAADFLHCLHQKW
;
A
#
# COMPACT_ATOMS: atom_id res chain seq x y z
N MET A 1 -14.26 1.72 1.54
CA MET A 1 -14.87 0.39 1.74
C MET A 1 -14.79 -0.50 0.50
N THR A 2 -15.15 -0.01 -0.69
CA THR A 2 -15.17 -0.79 -1.95
C THR A 2 -13.90 -1.60 -2.20
N TYR A 3 -12.72 -1.00 -2.05
CA TYR A 3 -11.43 -1.70 -2.18
C TYR A 3 -11.34 -2.97 -1.31
N ALA A 4 -11.51 -2.83 0.01
CA ALA A 4 -11.43 -3.96 0.92
C ALA A 4 -12.48 -5.04 0.63
N ALA A 5 -13.70 -4.64 0.26
CA ALA A 5 -14.76 -5.59 -0.10
C ALA A 5 -14.41 -6.42 -1.34
N LEU A 6 -13.85 -5.79 -2.38
CA LEU A 6 -13.39 -6.49 -3.58
C LEU A 6 -12.24 -7.45 -3.25
N CYS A 7 -11.26 -7.03 -2.46
CA CYS A 7 -10.19 -7.92 -1.99
C CYS A 7 -10.75 -9.13 -1.23
N THR A 8 -11.72 -8.92 -0.33
CA THR A 8 -12.35 -10.02 0.41
C THR A 8 -13.03 -11.02 -0.52
N LEU A 9 -13.79 -10.56 -1.52
CA LEU A 9 -14.43 -11.43 -2.51
C LEU A 9 -13.38 -12.27 -3.27
N ILE A 10 -12.29 -11.65 -3.72
CA ILE A 10 -11.19 -12.33 -4.41
C ILE A 10 -10.51 -13.36 -3.49
N ILE A 11 -10.23 -13.00 -2.24
CA ILE A 11 -9.62 -13.90 -1.24
C ILE A 11 -10.49 -15.13 -0.99
N LEU A 12 -11.82 -14.96 -1.02
CA LEU A 12 -12.81 -16.01 -0.85
C LEU A 12 -13.10 -16.81 -2.13
N GLY A 13 -12.52 -16.43 -3.27
CA GLY A 13 -12.65 -17.14 -4.55
C GLY A 13 -13.91 -16.79 -5.36
N ASP A 14 -14.59 -15.68 -5.05
CA ASP A 14 -15.72 -15.19 -5.85
C ASP A 14 -15.20 -14.62 -7.19
N ASP A 15 -15.94 -14.84 -8.27
CA ASP A 15 -15.56 -14.44 -9.63
C ASP A 15 -15.95 -13.00 -10.00
N LEU A 16 -16.54 -12.27 -9.04
CA LEU A 16 -17.05 -10.90 -9.18
C LEU A 16 -18.17 -10.75 -10.21
N SER A 17 -18.82 -11.84 -10.64
CA SER A 17 -19.94 -11.81 -11.61
C SER A 17 -21.15 -11.03 -11.11
N ARG A 18 -21.37 -11.02 -9.78
CA ARG A 18 -22.46 -10.29 -9.11
C ARG A 18 -22.10 -8.84 -8.77
N VAL A 19 -20.85 -8.43 -9.00
CA VAL A 19 -20.40 -7.07 -8.72
C VAL A 19 -20.81 -6.17 -9.88
N ASP A 20 -21.53 -5.09 -9.59
CA ASP A 20 -21.86 -4.07 -10.59
C ASP A 20 -20.62 -3.19 -10.88
N LYS A 21 -19.72 -3.73 -11.70
CA LYS A 21 -18.43 -3.10 -12.03
C LYS A 21 -18.63 -1.71 -12.63
N LYS A 22 -19.60 -1.56 -13.53
CA LYS A 22 -19.87 -0.29 -14.23
C LYS A 22 -20.28 0.82 -13.27
N ASN A 23 -21.19 0.54 -12.34
CA ASN A 23 -21.61 1.55 -11.37
C ASN A 23 -20.52 1.85 -10.34
N ILE A 24 -19.68 0.89 -9.96
CA ILE A 24 -18.52 1.13 -9.11
C ILE A 24 -17.56 2.10 -9.79
N VAL A 25 -17.17 1.84 -11.03
CA VAL A 25 -16.24 2.69 -11.81
C VAL A 25 -16.83 4.09 -12.04
N THR A 26 -18.12 4.16 -12.39
CA THR A 26 -18.82 5.45 -12.60
C THR A 26 -18.88 6.27 -11.31
N SER A 27 -19.14 5.65 -10.17
CA SER A 27 -19.14 6.31 -8.87
C SER A 27 -17.73 6.74 -8.46
N LEU A 28 -16.72 5.90 -8.71
CA LEU A 28 -15.32 6.21 -8.41
C LEU A 28 -14.85 7.49 -9.12
N ARG A 29 -15.21 7.65 -10.39
CA ARG A 29 -14.91 8.86 -11.18
C ARG A 29 -15.38 10.14 -10.50
N LYS A 30 -16.54 10.11 -9.85
CA LYS A 30 -17.14 11.27 -9.17
C LYS A 30 -16.41 11.66 -7.89
N LEU A 31 -15.60 10.76 -7.34
CA LEU A 31 -14.85 11.00 -6.10
C LEU A 31 -13.50 11.68 -6.35
N GLN A 32 -13.04 11.73 -7.60
CA GLN A 32 -11.79 12.39 -7.94
C GLN A 32 -11.95 13.90 -7.95
N LEU A 33 -11.02 14.61 -7.32
CA LEU A 33 -10.98 16.06 -7.25
C LEU A 33 -10.18 16.68 -8.41
N PRO A 34 -10.32 18.00 -8.65
CA PRO A 34 -9.58 18.68 -9.72
C PRO A 34 -8.05 18.57 -9.60
N ASP A 35 -7.52 18.41 -8.39
CA ASP A 35 -6.08 18.26 -8.10
C ASP A 35 -5.54 16.84 -8.36
N GLY A 36 -6.43 15.87 -8.65
CA GLY A 36 -6.09 14.47 -8.91
C GLY A 36 -6.19 13.53 -7.71
N SER A 37 -6.43 14.06 -6.51
CA SER A 37 -6.71 13.28 -5.30
C SER A 37 -8.14 12.72 -5.31
N PHE A 38 -8.46 11.89 -4.32
CA PHE A 38 -9.79 11.28 -4.17
C PHE A 38 -10.37 11.56 -2.79
N ARG A 39 -11.70 11.67 -2.72
CA ARG A 39 -12.48 11.62 -1.47
C ARG A 39 -12.99 10.20 -1.19
N PRO A 40 -13.28 9.85 0.08
CA PRO A 40 -13.82 8.53 0.42
C PRO A 40 -15.28 8.33 -0.02
N MET A 41 -16.04 9.43 -0.14
CA MET A 41 -17.48 9.42 -0.37
C MET A 41 -17.91 10.72 -1.07
N ASN A 42 -19.09 10.70 -1.70
CA ASN A 42 -19.62 11.84 -2.46
C ASN A 42 -20.26 12.90 -1.56
N ILE A 43 -19.54 13.30 -0.53
CA ILE A 43 -19.80 14.46 0.33
C ILE A 43 -18.49 15.19 0.57
N GLU A 44 -18.54 16.42 1.05
CA GLU A 44 -17.33 17.15 1.41
C GLU A 44 -16.67 16.49 2.63
N CYS A 45 -15.43 16.05 2.42
CA CYS A 45 -14.65 15.24 3.35
C CYS A 45 -13.17 15.42 3.00
N GLU A 46 -12.28 14.83 3.80
CA GLU A 46 -10.86 14.87 3.50
C GLU A 46 -10.51 14.14 2.19
N SER A 47 -9.38 14.53 1.59
CA SER A 47 -8.84 13.94 0.39
C SER A 47 -7.32 13.84 0.50
N ASP A 48 -6.78 12.65 0.29
CA ASP A 48 -5.35 12.39 0.41
C ASP A 48 -4.93 11.10 -0.31
N MET A 49 -3.65 10.77 -0.20
CA MET A 49 -3.01 9.63 -0.84
C MET A 49 -3.66 8.27 -0.49
N ARG A 50 -4.34 8.14 0.66
CA ARG A 50 -5.01 6.88 1.04
C ARG A 50 -6.12 6.53 0.05
N PHE A 51 -6.88 7.53 -0.41
CA PHE A 51 -7.98 7.33 -1.33
C PHE A 51 -7.53 7.23 -2.78
N VAL A 52 -6.40 7.85 -3.13
CA VAL A 52 -5.71 7.60 -4.40
C VAL A 52 -5.37 6.12 -4.54
N TYR A 53 -4.76 5.53 -3.51
CA TYR A 53 -4.45 4.10 -3.49
C TYR A 53 -5.69 3.20 -3.56
N CYS A 54 -6.74 3.52 -2.80
CA CYS A 54 -8.00 2.79 -2.88
C CYS A 54 -8.60 2.82 -4.29
N ALA A 55 -8.60 3.99 -4.94
CA ALA A 55 -9.10 4.15 -6.30
C ALA A 55 -8.29 3.31 -7.30
N ALA A 56 -6.97 3.34 -7.20
CA ALA A 56 -6.08 2.55 -8.03
C ALA A 56 -6.30 1.05 -7.86
N CYS A 57 -6.47 0.57 -6.63
CA CYS A 57 -6.78 -0.84 -6.37
C CYS A 57 -8.11 -1.26 -7.00
N ILE A 58 -9.15 -0.43 -6.90
CA ILE A 58 -10.46 -0.71 -7.49
C ILE A 58 -10.34 -0.81 -9.01
N CYS A 59 -9.71 0.17 -9.66
CA CYS A 59 -9.48 0.15 -11.11
C CYS A 59 -8.65 -1.07 -11.55
N TYR A 60 -7.58 -1.40 -10.82
CA TYR A 60 -6.72 -2.55 -11.10
C TYR A 60 -7.48 -3.88 -10.97
N ILE A 61 -8.24 -4.05 -9.89
CA ILE A 61 -9.05 -5.26 -9.67
C ILE A 61 -10.11 -5.42 -10.75
N LEU A 62 -10.77 -4.33 -11.17
CA LEU A 62 -11.85 -4.38 -12.15
C LEU A 62 -11.37 -4.32 -13.61
N GLN A 63 -10.06 -4.15 -13.86
CA GLN A 63 -9.47 -3.91 -15.18
C GLN A 63 -10.13 -2.74 -15.94
N ASP A 64 -10.54 -1.70 -15.20
CA ASP A 64 -11.19 -0.52 -15.78
C ASP A 64 -10.67 0.76 -15.13
N TRP A 65 -9.76 1.42 -15.85
CA TRP A 65 -9.14 2.68 -15.44
C TRP A 65 -9.96 3.92 -15.83
N SER A 66 -11.12 3.76 -16.50
CA SER A 66 -11.99 4.90 -16.82
C SER A 66 -12.55 5.58 -15.56
N GLY A 67 -12.52 4.90 -14.42
CA GLY A 67 -12.89 5.41 -13.09
C GLY A 67 -11.95 6.47 -12.53
N MET A 68 -10.83 6.78 -13.18
CA MET A 68 -9.93 7.87 -12.79
C MET A 68 -9.34 8.62 -13.98
N ASP A 69 -9.05 9.90 -13.78
CA ASP A 69 -8.11 10.66 -14.59
C ASP A 69 -6.68 10.34 -14.10
N VAL A 70 -6.04 9.40 -14.79
CA VAL A 70 -4.72 8.87 -14.44
C VAL A 70 -3.66 9.97 -14.40
N GLU A 71 -3.67 10.89 -15.37
CA GLU A 71 -2.62 11.90 -15.47
C GLU A 71 -2.70 12.93 -14.34
N LYS A 72 -3.92 13.31 -13.92
CA LYS A 72 -4.10 14.14 -12.72
C LYS A 72 -3.63 13.44 -11.46
N THR A 73 -3.93 12.15 -11.31
CA THR A 73 -3.46 11.37 -10.16
C THR A 73 -1.92 11.27 -10.12
N ILE A 74 -1.28 11.05 -11.27
CA ILE A 74 0.19 11.07 -11.36
C ILE A 74 0.73 12.46 -10.99
N ALA A 75 0.11 13.54 -11.47
CA ALA A 75 0.51 14.90 -11.10
C ALA A 75 0.39 15.16 -9.59
N TYR A 76 -0.71 14.72 -8.96
CA TYR A 76 -0.90 14.80 -7.50
C TYR A 76 0.20 14.06 -6.73
N ILE A 77 0.54 12.83 -7.16
CA ILE A 77 1.63 12.04 -6.57
C ILE A 77 2.97 12.77 -6.68
N LYS A 78 3.29 13.33 -7.86
CA LYS A 78 4.53 14.08 -8.07
C LYS A 78 4.61 15.32 -7.19
N LEU A 79 3.52 16.07 -7.08
CA LEU A 79 3.44 17.27 -6.21
C LEU A 79 3.53 16.94 -4.72
N SER A 80 3.20 15.71 -4.33
CA SER A 80 3.25 15.25 -2.93
C SER A 80 4.63 14.77 -2.49
N ARG A 81 5.64 14.75 -3.37
CA ARG A 81 7.02 14.43 -3.01
C ARG A 81 7.68 15.64 -2.35
N ASN A 82 8.36 15.41 -1.23
CA ASN A 82 9.03 16.47 -0.48
C ASN A 82 10.55 16.51 -0.69
N TYR A 83 11.17 17.54 -0.13
CA TYR A 83 12.61 17.78 -0.18
C TYR A 83 13.45 16.67 0.45
N ASP A 84 12.89 15.88 1.37
CA ASP A 84 13.58 14.76 2.02
C ASP A 84 13.59 13.48 1.19
N GLY A 85 12.89 13.46 0.05
CA GLY A 85 12.77 12.33 -0.87
C GLY A 85 11.54 11.46 -0.65
N GLY A 86 10.85 11.58 0.49
CA GLY A 86 9.61 10.85 0.77
C GLY A 86 8.38 11.50 0.13
N ILE A 87 7.21 10.87 0.31
CA ILE A 87 5.92 11.36 -0.21
C ILE A 87 4.94 11.57 0.93
N GLY A 88 4.38 12.77 1.01
CA GLY A 88 3.37 13.15 2.00
C GLY A 88 1.94 12.73 1.64
N GLN A 89 1.00 12.98 2.55
CA GLN A 89 -0.43 12.72 2.31
C GLN A 89 -1.00 13.57 1.17
N GLY A 90 -0.38 14.71 0.89
CA GLY A 90 -0.66 15.62 -0.20
C GLY A 90 0.47 16.65 -0.35
N PRO A 91 0.39 17.56 -1.33
CA PRO A 91 1.42 18.56 -1.60
C PRO A 91 1.76 19.41 -0.36
N GLY A 92 3.05 19.49 -0.03
CA GLY A 92 3.56 20.29 1.09
C GLY A 92 3.38 19.68 2.49
N LEU A 93 2.75 18.50 2.61
CA LEU A 93 2.62 17.79 3.89
C LEU A 93 3.80 16.86 4.13
N GLU A 94 4.17 16.66 5.39
CA GLU A 94 5.32 15.84 5.79
C GLU A 94 5.29 14.43 5.16
N SER A 95 6.44 13.99 4.66
CA SER A 95 6.65 12.65 4.11
C SER A 95 6.34 11.57 5.14
N HIS A 96 5.62 10.53 4.72
CA HIS A 96 5.17 9.47 5.62
C HIS A 96 5.18 8.10 4.94
N GLY A 97 5.54 7.04 5.67
CA GLY A 97 5.69 5.69 5.12
C GLY A 97 4.40 5.16 4.49
N GLY A 98 3.26 5.41 5.14
CA GLY A 98 1.94 5.06 4.62
C GLY A 98 1.56 5.77 3.31
N SER A 99 1.74 7.09 3.20
CA SER A 99 1.45 7.83 1.95
C SER A 99 2.45 7.48 0.85
N THR A 100 3.70 7.26 1.21
CA THR A 100 4.73 6.78 0.28
C THR A 100 4.36 5.42 -0.31
N PHE A 101 3.91 4.47 0.52
CA PHE A 101 3.35 3.21 0.03
C PHE A 101 2.18 3.44 -0.93
N CYS A 102 1.20 4.25 -0.51
CA CYS A 102 -0.01 4.49 -1.30
C CYS A 102 0.34 5.03 -2.70
N ALA A 103 1.25 5.99 -2.78
CA ALA A 103 1.73 6.56 -4.04
C ALA A 103 2.48 5.53 -4.90
N ILE A 104 3.43 4.81 -4.33
CA ILE A 104 4.28 3.87 -5.09
C ILE A 104 3.49 2.65 -5.55
N ALA A 105 2.61 2.09 -4.71
CA ALA A 105 1.72 1.01 -5.11
C ALA A 105 0.74 1.46 -6.20
N THR A 106 0.25 2.71 -6.15
CA THR A 106 -0.58 3.29 -7.22
C THR A 106 0.18 3.36 -8.54
N LEU A 107 1.38 3.94 -8.55
CA LEU A 107 2.20 4.04 -9.76
C LEU A 107 2.60 2.68 -10.31
N TRP A 108 2.83 1.69 -9.43
CA TRP A 108 3.09 0.32 -9.83
C TRP A 108 1.89 -0.31 -10.53
N MET A 109 0.68 -0.18 -9.95
CA MET A 109 -0.56 -0.71 -10.56
C MET A 109 -0.87 -0.05 -11.90
N LEU A 110 -0.53 1.23 -12.05
CA LEU A 110 -0.66 1.98 -13.31
C LEU A 110 0.37 1.58 -14.38
N GLY A 111 1.42 0.81 -14.02
CA GLY A 111 2.55 0.54 -14.91
C GLY A 111 3.37 1.79 -15.23
N ARG A 112 3.38 2.79 -14.34
CA ARG A 112 4.01 4.11 -14.55
C ARG A 112 5.13 4.41 -13.54
N LEU A 113 5.46 3.49 -12.64
CA LEU A 113 6.47 3.70 -11.60
C LEU A 113 7.83 4.13 -12.16
N GLU A 114 8.34 3.43 -13.17
CA GLU A 114 9.66 3.68 -13.76
C GLU A 114 9.73 5.00 -14.55
N ASN A 115 8.59 5.47 -15.08
CA ASN A 115 8.52 6.65 -15.96
C ASN A 115 8.03 7.92 -15.26
N THR A 116 7.61 7.83 -14.00
CA THR A 116 7.04 8.97 -13.25
C THR A 116 8.13 9.84 -12.60
N PHE A 117 9.19 9.19 -12.14
CA PHE A 117 10.30 9.79 -11.40
C PHE A 117 11.60 9.60 -12.16
N SER A 118 12.51 10.57 -12.08
CA SER A 118 13.88 10.39 -12.58
C SER A 118 14.66 9.41 -11.72
N GLU A 119 15.79 8.91 -12.23
CA GLU A 119 16.65 7.99 -11.50
C GLU A 119 17.15 8.58 -10.17
N GLU A 120 17.54 9.86 -10.16
CA GLU A 120 17.96 10.57 -8.95
C GLU A 120 16.81 10.73 -7.94
N GLU A 121 15.60 10.99 -8.42
CA GLU A 121 14.41 11.08 -7.56
C GLU A 121 14.09 9.72 -6.92
N LEU A 122 14.17 8.63 -7.68
CA LEU A 122 14.01 7.27 -7.17
C LEU A 122 15.10 6.91 -6.16
N LYS A 123 16.34 7.35 -6.38
CA LYS A 123 17.47 7.13 -5.46
C LYS A 123 17.23 7.83 -4.12
N HIS A 124 16.78 9.08 -4.13
CA HIS A 124 16.43 9.80 -2.90
C HIS A 124 15.26 9.14 -2.15
N LEU A 125 14.23 8.71 -2.87
CA LEU A 125 13.11 7.98 -2.29
C LEU A 125 13.54 6.66 -1.65
N LYS A 126 14.35 5.85 -2.36
CA LYS A 126 14.91 4.60 -1.84
C LYS A 126 15.72 4.85 -0.57
N ARG A 127 16.55 5.90 -0.57
CA ARG A 127 17.31 6.31 0.63
C ARG A 127 16.37 6.65 1.79
N TRP A 128 15.34 7.46 1.56
CA TRP A 128 14.38 7.85 2.58
C TRP A 128 13.69 6.63 3.22
N LEU A 129 13.32 5.64 2.40
CA LEU A 129 12.67 4.39 2.84
C LEU A 129 13.62 3.48 3.64
N VAL A 130 14.86 3.28 3.19
CA VAL A 130 15.84 2.46 3.93
C VAL A 130 16.13 3.07 5.30
N PHE A 131 16.19 4.39 5.39
CA PHE A 131 16.37 5.12 6.65
C PHE A 131 15.16 5.07 7.59
N ARG A 132 14.09 4.36 7.23
CA ARG A 132 12.97 4.10 8.14
C ARG A 132 13.22 2.89 9.04
N GLN A 133 14.23 2.08 8.75
CA GLN A 133 14.56 0.90 9.55
C GLN A 133 15.42 1.28 10.76
N GLU A 134 14.93 0.96 11.96
CA GLU A 134 15.76 0.86 13.16
C GLU A 134 15.79 -0.61 13.62
N HIS A 135 14.82 -1.05 14.42
CA HIS A 135 14.63 -2.46 14.78
C HIS A 135 13.54 -3.10 13.90
N GLY A 136 12.38 -2.43 13.84
CA GLY A 136 11.36 -2.61 12.82
C GLY A 136 11.42 -1.47 11.81
N PHE A 137 10.28 -0.83 11.57
CA PHE A 137 10.21 0.38 10.76
C PHE A 137 9.35 1.43 11.43
N HIS A 138 9.70 2.70 11.23
CA HIS A 138 8.88 3.84 11.64
C HIS A 138 8.35 4.64 10.44
N GLY A 139 7.20 5.28 10.63
CA GLY A 139 6.53 5.99 9.54
C GLY A 139 7.20 7.29 9.10
N ARG A 140 7.95 7.95 9.99
CA ARG A 140 8.52 9.31 9.79
C ARG A 140 9.76 9.53 10.66
N PRO A 141 10.70 10.42 10.29
CA PRO A 141 11.94 10.57 11.04
C PRO A 141 11.70 10.93 12.50
N ASN A 142 12.51 10.39 13.41
CA ASN A 142 12.41 10.63 14.86
C ASN A 142 11.07 10.18 15.49
N LYS A 143 10.41 9.18 14.90
CA LYS A 143 9.24 8.50 15.49
C LYS A 143 9.62 7.06 15.82
N PRO A 144 9.03 6.46 16.87
CA PRO A 144 9.31 5.07 17.20
C PRO A 144 8.81 4.13 16.11
N ASP A 145 9.46 2.98 16.00
CA ASP A 145 9.01 1.88 15.14
C ASP A 145 7.60 1.43 15.51
N ASP A 146 6.87 0.90 14.52
CA ASP A 146 5.51 0.40 14.66
C ASP A 146 5.35 -0.79 13.70
N SER A 147 4.85 -1.90 14.23
CA SER A 147 4.78 -3.19 13.53
C SER A 147 4.13 -3.10 12.14
N CYS A 148 3.17 -2.19 11.93
CA CYS A 148 2.49 -2.07 10.64
C CYS A 148 3.40 -1.51 9.52
N TYR A 149 4.46 -0.75 9.85
CA TYR A 149 5.39 -0.24 8.84
C TYR A 149 6.31 -1.34 8.28
N SER A 150 6.40 -2.49 8.93
CA SER A 150 7.01 -3.68 8.35
C SER A 150 6.35 -4.06 7.02
N PHE A 151 5.03 -3.81 6.90
CA PHE A 151 4.36 -3.87 5.61
C PHE A 151 4.45 -2.54 4.83
N TRP A 152 4.06 -1.40 5.40
CA TRP A 152 3.97 -0.17 4.59
C TRP A 152 5.31 0.21 3.94
N VAL A 153 6.39 0.28 4.73
CA VAL A 153 7.73 0.59 4.21
C VAL A 153 8.30 -0.61 3.47
N GLY A 154 8.19 -1.81 4.05
CA GLY A 154 8.71 -3.04 3.44
C GLY A 154 8.14 -3.31 2.05
N ALA A 155 6.82 -3.20 1.86
CA ALA A 155 6.18 -3.43 0.58
C ALA A 155 6.59 -2.37 -0.44
N THR A 156 6.79 -1.12 0.00
CA THR A 156 7.33 -0.06 -0.86
C THR A 156 8.75 -0.39 -1.33
N LEU A 157 9.62 -0.81 -0.42
CA LEU A 157 10.97 -1.28 -0.76
C LEU A 157 10.94 -2.49 -1.71
N LYS A 158 9.96 -3.39 -1.54
CA LYS A 158 9.76 -4.53 -2.43
C LYS A 158 9.37 -4.09 -3.84
N LEU A 159 8.41 -3.17 -3.98
CA LEU A 159 7.95 -2.62 -5.26
C LEU A 159 9.07 -1.86 -6.00
N LEU A 160 9.98 -1.24 -5.26
CA LEU A 160 11.14 -0.52 -5.79
C LEU A 160 12.38 -1.41 -6.02
N ASN A 161 12.22 -2.74 -5.86
CA ASN A 161 13.28 -3.73 -5.96
C ASN A 161 14.51 -3.44 -5.07
N CYS A 162 14.29 -2.92 -3.88
CA CYS A 162 15.34 -2.55 -2.92
C CYS A 162 15.14 -3.19 -1.53
N TYR A 163 14.32 -4.24 -1.44
CA TYR A 163 14.11 -4.99 -0.19
C TYR A 163 15.39 -5.69 0.31
N HIS A 164 16.37 -5.94 -0.56
CA HIS A 164 17.65 -6.56 -0.19
C HIS A 164 18.52 -5.69 0.75
N PHE A 165 18.18 -4.41 0.94
CA PHE A 165 18.81 -3.56 1.96
C PHE A 165 18.21 -3.72 3.36
N VAL A 166 17.11 -4.46 3.50
CA VAL A 166 16.42 -4.63 4.78
C VAL A 166 17.15 -5.66 5.64
N ASN A 167 17.46 -5.30 6.88
CA ASN A 167 17.88 -6.26 7.90
C ASN A 167 16.66 -7.05 8.40
N TYR A 168 16.27 -8.09 7.67
CA TYR A 168 15.08 -8.89 7.98
C TYR A 168 15.11 -9.56 9.37
N PRO A 169 16.23 -10.15 9.85
CA PRO A 169 16.28 -10.72 11.20
C PRO A 169 15.84 -9.76 12.31
N GLU A 170 16.23 -8.47 12.23
CA GLU A 170 15.80 -7.47 13.21
C GLU A 170 14.29 -7.15 13.08
N VAL A 171 13.77 -7.04 11.84
CA VAL A 171 12.33 -6.83 11.61
C VAL A 171 11.52 -7.99 12.17
N LEU A 172 11.95 -9.22 11.91
CA LEU A 172 11.32 -10.43 12.44
C LEU A 172 11.30 -10.41 13.96
N LYS A 173 12.44 -10.12 14.60
CA LYS A 173 12.55 -10.02 16.05
C LYS A 173 11.63 -8.93 16.63
N PHE A 174 11.59 -7.75 16.02
CA PHE A 174 10.74 -6.65 16.46
C PHE A 174 9.26 -7.01 16.35
N VAL A 175 8.79 -7.47 15.18
CA VAL A 175 7.36 -7.81 14.98
C VAL A 175 6.92 -8.94 15.91
N LEU A 176 7.76 -9.95 16.12
CA LEU A 176 7.44 -11.02 17.07
C LEU A 176 7.44 -10.54 18.53
N SER A 177 8.25 -9.53 18.88
CA SER A 177 8.19 -8.94 20.23
C SER A 177 6.90 -8.16 20.52
N THR A 178 6.13 -7.81 19.49
CA THR A 178 4.83 -7.14 19.66
C THR A 178 3.66 -8.12 19.55
N GLN A 179 3.92 -9.44 19.58
CA GLN A 179 2.89 -10.46 19.64
C GLN A 179 2.33 -10.60 21.06
N ASP A 180 1.02 -10.76 21.19
CA ASP A 180 0.39 -11.10 22.47
C ASP A 180 0.33 -12.63 22.62
N ASP A 181 1.06 -13.18 23.60
CA ASP A 181 1.17 -14.63 23.78
C ASP A 181 -0.04 -15.27 24.49
N VAL A 182 -1.00 -14.47 24.95
CA VAL A 182 -2.20 -14.95 25.67
C VAL A 182 -3.41 -15.01 24.74
N THR A 183 -3.65 -13.93 24.02
CA THR A 183 -4.82 -13.72 23.15
C THR A 183 -4.49 -13.88 21.67
N GLY A 184 -3.20 -13.89 21.32
CA GLY A 184 -2.73 -13.89 19.94
C GLY A 184 -2.86 -12.52 19.29
N GLY A 185 -2.34 -12.41 18.06
CA GLY A 185 -2.31 -11.16 17.32
C GLY A 185 -1.05 -10.33 17.60
N ILE A 186 -0.89 -9.27 16.82
CA ILE A 186 0.28 -8.39 16.84
C ILE A 186 -0.22 -6.99 17.15
N ALA A 187 0.41 -6.33 18.12
CA ALA A 187 0.21 -4.93 18.45
C ALA A 187 1.20 -4.02 17.72
N LYS A 188 0.98 -2.72 17.84
CA LYS A 188 1.91 -1.69 17.36
C LYS A 188 3.29 -1.76 18.02
N TRP A 189 3.30 -1.97 19.34
CA TRP A 189 4.47 -1.93 20.22
C TRP A 189 4.43 -3.10 21.22
N VAL A 190 5.56 -3.35 21.88
CA VAL A 190 5.65 -4.30 23.00
C VAL A 190 4.74 -3.85 24.13
N ASP A 191 4.07 -4.78 24.80
CA ASP A 191 3.15 -4.53 25.92
C ASP A 191 1.91 -3.67 25.58
N TYR A 192 1.51 -3.64 24.30
CA TYR A 192 0.27 -3.00 23.85
C TYR A 192 -0.77 -4.05 23.43
N VAL A 193 -2.04 -3.65 23.49
CA VAL A 193 -3.17 -4.52 23.08
C VAL A 193 -3.10 -4.78 21.57
N PRO A 194 -3.15 -6.04 21.11
CA PRO A 194 -3.17 -6.37 19.69
C PRO A 194 -4.47 -5.94 19.03
N ASP A 195 -4.41 -5.63 17.74
CA ASP A 195 -5.60 -5.33 16.94
C ASP A 195 -5.50 -5.94 15.54
N MET A 196 -6.64 -5.96 14.83
CA MET A 196 -6.73 -6.60 13.52
C MET A 196 -5.80 -5.95 12.48
N LEU A 197 -5.57 -4.63 12.55
CA LEU A 197 -4.74 -3.92 11.58
C LEU A 197 -3.27 -4.28 11.77
N HIS A 198 -2.76 -4.21 13.00
CA HIS A 198 -1.36 -4.54 13.30
C HIS A 198 -1.10 -6.04 13.17
N THR A 199 -2.07 -6.89 13.53
CA THR A 199 -2.01 -8.33 13.26
C THR A 199 -1.86 -8.61 11.78
N TYR A 200 -2.73 -8.03 10.95
CA TYR A 200 -2.68 -8.25 9.51
C TYR A 200 -1.39 -7.71 8.88
N LEU A 201 -1.03 -6.46 9.18
CA LEU A 201 0.12 -5.80 8.56
C LEU A 201 1.46 -6.30 9.12
N GLY A 202 1.53 -6.70 10.39
CA GLY A 202 2.70 -7.35 10.97
C GLY A 202 2.99 -8.67 10.25
N ILE A 203 1.98 -9.55 10.13
CA ILE A 203 2.11 -10.82 9.39
C ILE A 203 2.46 -10.57 7.92
N SER A 204 1.74 -9.65 7.25
CA SER A 204 2.01 -9.33 5.85
C SER A 204 3.43 -8.80 5.66
N GLY A 205 3.94 -8.01 6.60
CA GLY A 205 5.32 -7.49 6.58
C GLY A 205 6.36 -8.60 6.67
N LEU A 206 6.14 -9.60 7.53
CA LEU A 206 7.03 -10.77 7.65
C LEU A 206 7.08 -11.62 6.37
N PHE A 207 5.97 -11.66 5.63
CA PHE A 207 5.82 -12.42 4.38
C PHE A 207 6.26 -11.69 3.10
N LEU A 208 6.86 -10.50 3.24
CA LEU A 208 7.53 -9.80 2.13
C LEU A 208 8.94 -10.35 1.84
N TYR A 209 9.60 -10.91 2.86
CA TYR A 209 10.86 -11.60 2.71
C TYR A 209 10.62 -12.95 2.03
N ASN A 210 11.32 -13.18 0.92
CA ASN A 210 11.01 -14.28 0.01
C ASN A 210 12.18 -15.26 -0.04
N GLU A 211 12.31 -16.07 1.00
CA GLU A 211 13.17 -17.24 1.02
C GLU A 211 12.40 -18.46 1.56
N GLY A 212 12.60 -19.61 0.92
CA GLY A 212 12.01 -20.88 1.33
C GLY A 212 10.53 -21.06 0.96
N SER A 213 9.81 -21.80 1.80
CA SER A 213 8.41 -22.24 1.60
C SER A 213 7.37 -21.31 2.22
N ILE A 214 7.75 -20.08 2.56
CA ILE A 214 6.89 -19.11 3.25
C ILE A 214 5.81 -18.57 2.27
N PRO A 215 4.53 -18.50 2.68
CA PRO A 215 3.49 -17.86 1.88
C PRO A 215 3.85 -16.42 1.52
N ARG A 216 3.64 -16.04 0.25
CA ARG A 216 4.00 -14.72 -0.26
C ARG A 216 2.82 -13.76 -0.22
N VAL A 217 3.10 -12.47 -0.03
CA VAL A 217 2.14 -11.37 -0.15
C VAL A 217 2.39 -10.61 -1.44
N HIS A 218 1.32 -10.26 -2.15
CA HIS A 218 1.38 -9.35 -3.28
C HIS A 218 1.55 -7.91 -2.76
N PRO A 219 2.72 -7.26 -2.95
CA PRO A 219 3.07 -6.04 -2.23
C PRO A 219 2.18 -4.84 -2.59
N ALA A 220 1.69 -4.72 -3.84
CA ALA A 220 0.84 -3.58 -4.21
C ALA A 220 -0.61 -3.71 -3.70
N LEU A 221 -1.26 -4.86 -3.88
CA LEU A 221 -2.66 -5.09 -3.49
C LEU A 221 -2.86 -5.51 -2.03
N ASN A 222 -1.78 -5.76 -1.28
CA ASN A 222 -1.86 -6.21 0.11
C ASN A 222 -2.83 -7.40 0.30
N ILE A 223 -2.66 -8.44 -0.53
CA ILE A 223 -3.37 -9.73 -0.44
C ILE A 223 -2.35 -10.86 -0.62
N SER A 224 -2.70 -12.10 -0.27
CA SER A 224 -1.83 -13.25 -0.54
C SER A 224 -1.52 -13.38 -2.04
N GLN A 225 -0.33 -13.87 -2.39
CA GLN A 225 0.03 -14.13 -3.79
C GLN A 225 -0.96 -15.09 -4.45
N ARG A 226 -1.46 -16.10 -3.73
CA ARG A 226 -2.53 -17.00 -4.19
C ARG A 226 -3.78 -16.24 -4.65
N ALA A 227 -4.22 -15.25 -3.88
CA ALA A 227 -5.39 -14.44 -4.24
C ALA A 227 -5.11 -13.53 -5.44
N ALA A 228 -3.90 -13.00 -5.55
CA ALA A 228 -3.48 -12.24 -6.72
C ALA A 228 -3.38 -13.10 -7.99
N ASP A 229 -2.87 -14.33 -7.89
CA ASP A 229 -2.82 -15.30 -8.99
C ASP A 229 -4.24 -15.67 -9.45
N PHE A 230 -5.17 -15.87 -8.49
CA PHE A 230 -6.58 -16.08 -8.80
C PHE A 230 -7.20 -14.87 -9.52
N LEU A 231 -6.94 -13.65 -9.05
CA LEU A 231 -7.36 -12.42 -9.72
C LEU A 231 -6.82 -12.35 -11.15
N HIS A 232 -5.56 -12.69 -11.37
CA HIS A 232 -4.97 -12.76 -12.70
C HIS A 232 -5.71 -13.77 -13.60
N CYS A 233 -6.06 -14.94 -13.08
CA CYS A 233 -6.88 -15.91 -13.82
C CYS A 233 -8.30 -15.39 -14.14
N LEU A 234 -8.89 -14.53 -13.29
CA LEU A 234 -10.16 -13.87 -13.60
C LEU A 234 -10.00 -12.86 -14.73
N HIS A 235 -8.94 -12.04 -14.70
CA HIS A 235 -8.66 -11.04 -15.73
C HIS A 235 -8.48 -11.67 -17.11
N GLN A 236 -7.87 -12.86 -17.22
CA GLN A 236 -7.73 -13.56 -18.50
C GLN A 236 -9.06 -14.12 -19.06
N LYS A 237 -10.12 -14.16 -18.24
CA LYS A 237 -11.45 -14.67 -18.65
C LYS A 237 -12.43 -13.56 -19.05
N TRP A 238 -12.14 -12.30 -18.70
CA TRP A 238 -12.98 -11.14 -19.02
C TRP A 238 -12.61 -10.59 -20.39
#